data_AF-A0A496AIQ8-F1
#
_entry.id   AF-A0A496AIQ8-F1
#
_cell.length_a   1.000
_cell.length_b   1.000
_cell.length_c   1.000
_cell.angle_alpha   90.00
_cell.angle_beta   90.00
_cell.angle_gamma   90.00
#
_symmetry.space_group_name_H-M   'P 1'
#
loop_
_entity.id
_entity.type
_entity.pdbx_description
1 polymer ?
#
loop_
_entity_poly.entity_id
_entity_poly.type
_entity_poly.pdbx_seq_one_letter_code
_entity_poly.pdbx_strand_id
1 'polypeptide(L)'
;MKTITYTQVQQLVEKLPETKLPLVYRFLLELADKDIDPQSPQADFMRLSPEERHRLLSEQAEQMKTHYEQAADERTEWQAGDFIDERKS
;
A
#
# COMPACT_ATOMS: atom_id res chain seq x y z
N MET A 1 3.43 5.73 -19.85
CA MET A 1 2.80 6.88 -19.15
C MET A 1 3.90 7.85 -18.73
N LYS A 2 3.78 9.14 -19.04
CA LYS A 2 4.76 10.14 -18.61
C LYS A 2 4.39 10.58 -17.19
N THR A 3 5.16 10.15 -16.20
CA THR A 3 5.00 10.60 -14.81
C THR A 3 5.51 12.03 -14.67
N ILE A 4 4.61 12.94 -14.33
CA ILE A 4 4.96 14.33 -14.05
C ILE A 4 5.67 14.35 -12.70
N THR A 5 6.88 14.91 -12.65
CA THR A 5 7.68 14.96 -11.41
C THR A 5 7.44 16.26 -10.66
N TYR A 6 7.57 16.23 -9.33
CA TYR A 6 7.41 17.40 -8.46
C TYR A 6 8.20 18.62 -8.96
N THR A 7 9.43 18.39 -9.40
CA THR A 7 10.32 19.44 -9.94
C THR A 7 9.74 20.13 -11.18
N GLN A 8 9.04 19.38 -12.03
CA GLN A 8 8.40 19.95 -13.23
C GLN A 8 7.19 20.82 -12.87
N VAL A 9 6.45 20.45 -11.83
CA VAL A 9 5.33 21.26 -11.33
C VAL A 9 5.86 22.55 -10.70
N GLN A 10 6.92 22.48 -9.90
CA GLN A 10 7.53 23.65 -9.27
C GLN A 10 8.05 24.67 -10.29
N GLN A 11 8.77 24.21 -11.32
CA GLN A 11 9.26 25.06 -12.40
C GLN A 11 8.12 25.72 -13.20
N LEU A 12 6.95 25.10 -13.26
CA LEU A 12 5.78 25.67 -13.93
C LEU A 12 5.16 26.79 -13.08
N VAL A 13 5.03 26.56 -11.77
CA VAL A 13 4.50 27.52 -10.79
C VAL A 13 5.35 28.79 -10.75
N GLU A 14 6.67 28.67 -10.79
CA GLU A 14 7.59 29.82 -10.81
C GLU A 14 7.46 30.69 -12.09
N LYS A 15 6.93 30.13 -13.19
CA LYS A 15 6.73 30.83 -14.46
C LYS A 15 5.34 31.45 -14.60
N LEU A 16 4.44 31.18 -13.65
CA LEU A 16 3.06 31.68 -13.68
C LEU A 16 2.97 33.04 -12.97
N PRO A 17 2.24 34.02 -13.54
CA PRO A 17 1.96 35.26 -12.85
C PRO A 17 1.12 34.98 -11.59
N GLU A 18 1.45 35.64 -10.47
CA GLU A 18 0.86 35.38 -9.15
C GLU A 18 -0.68 35.41 -9.15
N THR A 19 -1.27 36.23 -10.02
CA THR A 19 -2.72 36.36 -10.20
C THR A 19 -3.40 35.07 -10.66
N LYS A 20 -2.65 34.14 -11.27
CA LYS A 20 -3.14 32.85 -11.77
C LYS A 20 -2.84 31.69 -10.82
N LEU A 21 -2.05 31.90 -9.77
CA LEU A 21 -1.73 30.85 -8.78
C LEU A 21 -2.99 30.25 -8.12
N PRO A 22 -4.02 31.02 -7.72
CA PRO A 22 -5.22 30.44 -7.12
C PRO A 22 -5.98 29.52 -8.08
N LEU A 23 -5.98 29.83 -9.38
CA LEU A 23 -6.65 29.04 -10.41
C LEU A 23 -5.90 27.74 -10.66
N VAL A 24 -4.57 27.80 -10.76
CA VAL A 24 -3.71 26.62 -10.96
C VAL A 24 -3.75 25.71 -9.75
N TYR A 25 -3.79 26.27 -8.53
CA TYR A 25 -3.95 25.48 -7.30
C TYR A 25 -5.27 24.73 -7.27
N ARG A 26 -6.40 25.38 -7.63
CA ARG A 26 -7.70 24.70 -7.72
C ARG A 26 -7.69 23.59 -8.77
N PHE A 27 -7.06 23.83 -9.92
CA PHE A 27 -6.98 22.82 -10.97
C PHE A 27 -6.10 21.62 -10.59
N LEU A 28 -5.00 21.85 -9.87
CA LEU A 28 -4.16 20.78 -9.34
C LEU A 28 -4.89 19.98 -8.25
N LEU A 29 -5.69 20.64 -7.40
CA LEU A 29 -6.56 19.97 -6.44
C LEU A 29 -7.60 19.08 -7.14
N GLU A 30 -8.31 19.60 -8.15
CA GLU A 30 -9.30 18.83 -8.90
C GLU A 30 -8.69 17.64 -9.66
N LEU A 31 -7.45 17.75 -10.13
CA LEU A 31 -6.73 16.65 -10.76
C LEU A 31 -6.26 15.62 -9.73
N ALA A 32 -5.77 16.06 -8.57
CA ALA A 32 -5.35 15.17 -7.49
C ALA A 32 -6.54 14.40 -6.91
N ASP A 33 -7.70 15.03 -6.74
CA ASP A 33 -8.92 14.37 -6.28
C ASP A 33 -9.46 13.35 -7.28
N LYS A 34 -9.20 13.52 -8.59
CA LYS A 34 -9.62 12.58 -9.63
C LYS A 34 -8.79 11.30 -9.68
N ASP A 35 -7.55 11.35 -9.18
CA ASP A 35 -6.63 10.19 -9.14
C ASP A 35 -6.58 9.49 -7.76
N ILE A 36 -7.21 10.07 -6.73
CA ILE A 36 -7.50 9.34 -5.50
C ILE A 36 -8.73 8.50 -5.82
N ASP A 37 -8.52 7.23 -6.19
CA ASP A 37 -9.60 6.25 -6.17
C ASP A 37 -10.22 6.30 -4.76
N PRO A 38 -11.45 6.84 -4.61
CA PRO A 38 -12.04 7.04 -3.30
C PRO A 38 -12.34 5.70 -2.61
N GLN A 39 -12.14 4.58 -3.30
CA GLN A 39 -12.30 3.20 -2.84
C GLN A 39 -10.98 2.46 -2.61
N SER A 40 -9.82 3.14 -2.50
CA SER A 40 -8.61 2.44 -2.08
C SER A 40 -8.79 1.91 -0.65
N PRO A 41 -8.68 0.57 -0.42
CA PRO A 41 -8.84 -0.01 0.92
C PRO A 41 -7.86 0.58 1.94
N GLN A 42 -6.71 1.06 1.48
CA GLN A 42 -5.71 1.74 2.31
C GLN A 42 -6.15 3.16 2.68
N ALA A 43 -6.78 3.89 1.76
CA ALA A 43 -7.32 5.22 2.07
C ALA A 43 -8.47 5.13 3.08
N ASP A 44 -9.35 4.14 2.93
CA ASP A 44 -10.45 3.89 3.86
C ASP A 44 -9.95 3.44 5.23
N PHE A 45 -8.92 2.58 5.28
CA PHE A 45 -8.27 2.23 6.54
C PHE A 45 -7.65 3.43 7.26
N MET A 46 -7.03 4.35 6.51
CA MET A 46 -6.40 5.55 7.09
C MET A 46 -7.42 6.60 7.57
N ARG A 47 -8.67 6.53 7.12
CA ARG A 47 -9.79 7.37 7.60
C ARG A 47 -10.35 6.91 8.96
N LEU A 48 -10.06 5.68 9.39
CA LEU A 48 -10.51 5.15 10.67
C LEU A 48 -9.80 5.82 11.85
N SER A 49 -10.48 5.87 13.00
CA SER A 49 -9.87 6.31 14.25
C SER A 49 -8.68 5.41 14.63
N PRO A 50 -7.72 5.90 15.43
CA PRO A 50 -6.61 5.07 15.92
C PRO A 50 -7.07 3.78 16.61
N GLU A 51 -8.16 3.83 17.36
CA GLU A 51 -8.73 2.68 18.09
C GLU A 51 -9.28 1.62 17.14
N GLU A 52 -10.02 2.04 16.11
CA GLU A 52 -10.57 1.13 15.08
C GLU A 52 -9.45 0.47 14.27
N ARG A 53 -8.42 1.23 13.90
CA ARG A 53 -7.23 0.67 13.23
C ARG A 53 -6.54 -0.36 14.10
N HIS A 54 -6.35 -0.06 15.39
CA HIS A 54 -5.71 -0.98 16.31
C HIS A 54 -6.51 -2.28 16.44
N ARG A 55 -7.84 -2.19 16.59
CA ARG A 55 -8.72 -3.36 16.65
C ARG A 55 -8.62 -4.23 15.40
N LEU A 56 -8.71 -3.64 14.20
CA LEU A 56 -8.62 -4.38 12.94
C LEU A 56 -7.27 -5.09 12.80
N LEU A 57 -6.17 -4.42 13.15
CA LEU A 57 -4.84 -5.02 13.11
C LEU A 57 -4.68 -6.15 14.13
N SER A 58 -5.27 -6.02 15.32
CA SER A 58 -5.28 -7.10 16.32
C SER A 58 -6.06 -8.33 15.83
N GLU A 59 -7.24 -8.12 15.24
CA GLU A 59 -8.05 -9.22 14.67
C GLU A 59 -7.29 -9.93 13.53
N GLN A 60 -6.63 -9.17 12.65
CA GLN A 60 -5.81 -9.74 11.56
C GLN A 60 -4.59 -10.50 12.10
N ALA A 61 -3.94 -10.00 13.16
CA ALA A 61 -2.80 -10.67 13.77
C ALA A 61 -3.19 -12.04 14.37
N GLU A 62 -4.34 -12.14 15.05
CA GLU A 62 -4.84 -13.41 15.60
C GLU A 62 -5.21 -14.41 14.49
N GLN A 63 -5.80 -13.94 13.40
CA GLN A 63 -6.06 -14.80 12.23
C GLN A 63 -4.76 -15.33 11.61
N MET A 64 -3.75 -14.47 11.45
CA MET A 64 -2.44 -14.89 10.94
C MET A 64 -1.75 -15.89 11.86
N LYS A 65 -1.82 -15.69 13.18
CA LYS A 65 -1.29 -16.65 14.16
C LYS A 65 -1.94 -18.01 14.02
N THR A 66 -3.26 -18.06 13.92
CA THR A 66 -4.03 -19.30 13.72
C THR A 66 -3.60 -20.01 12.43
N HIS A 67 -3.44 -19.27 11.33
CA HIS A 67 -2.96 -19.81 10.06
C HIS A 67 -1.55 -20.39 10.17
N TYR A 68 -0.63 -19.72 10.90
CA TYR A 68 0.71 -20.25 11.12
C TYR A 68 0.76 -21.48 12.03
N GLU A 69 -0.12 -21.55 13.02
CA GLU A 69 -0.26 -22.73 13.90
C GLU A 69 -0.83 -23.92 13.12
N GLN A 70 -1.78 -23.70 12.21
CA GLN A 70 -2.33 -24.75 11.33
C GLN A 70 -1.33 -25.21 10.26
N ALA A 71 -0.55 -24.28 9.70
CA ALA A 71 0.49 -24.59 8.73
C ALA A 71 1.79 -25.11 9.38
N ALA A 72 1.80 -25.37 10.69
CA ALA A 72 2.98 -25.89 11.38
C ALA A 72 3.34 -27.32 10.94
N ASP A 73 2.32 -28.15 10.67
CA ASP A 73 2.52 -29.51 10.18
C ASP A 73 3.08 -29.51 8.75
N GLU A 74 2.51 -28.70 7.85
CA GLU A 74 3.04 -28.50 6.50
C GLU A 74 4.46 -27.93 6.54
N ARG A 75 4.72 -26.93 7.40
CA ARG A 75 6.07 -26.37 7.56
C ARG A 75 7.08 -27.43 8.01
N THR A 76 6.66 -28.39 8.84
CA THR A 76 7.51 -29.50 9.27
C THR A 76 7.84 -30.45 8.11
N GLU A 77 6.88 -30.74 7.22
CA GLU A 77 7.12 -31.54 6.00
C GLU A 77 8.08 -30.86 5.02
N TRP A 78 7.95 -29.55 4.80
CA TRP A 78 8.86 -28.79 3.92
C TRP A 78 10.25 -28.60 4.54
N GLN A 79 10.37 -28.57 5.87
CA GLN A 79 11.65 -28.46 6.59
C GLN A 79 12.33 -29.80 6.86
N ALA A 80 11.60 -30.92 6.81
CA ALA A 80 12.13 -32.25 7.06
C ALA A 80 13.11 -32.73 5.97
N GLY A 81 13.14 -32.07 4.81
CA GLY A 81 14.23 -32.22 3.85
C GLY A 81 14.50 -33.66 3.42
N ASP A 82 13.47 -34.50 3.31
CA ASP A 82 13.62 -35.86 2.79
C ASP A 82 13.69 -35.83 1.25
N PHE A 83 14.71 -35.13 0.74
CA PHE A 83 15.25 -35.45 -0.57
C PHE A 83 16.02 -36.76 -0.40
N ILE A 84 15.32 -37.89 -0.56
CA ILE A 84 15.97 -39.18 -0.75
C ILE A 84 16.80 -39.04 -2.04
N ASP A 85 18.09 -38.75 -1.85
CA ASP A 85 19.13 -38.84 -2.87
C ASP A 85 19.14 -40.29 -3.35
N GLU A 86 18.58 -40.52 -4.54
CA GLU A 86 18.69 -41.80 -5.26
C GLU A 86 20.16 -42.06 -5.60
N ARG A 87 20.96 -42.45 -4.60
CA ARG A 87 22.26 -43.07 -4.84
C ARG A 87 22.03 -44.50 -5.31
N LYS A 88 21.86 -44.61 -6.63
CA LYS A 88 22.23 -45.80 -7.39
C LYS A 88 23.68 -46.16 -7.07
N SER A 89 23.89 -47.35 -6.50
CA SER A 89 25.08 -48.16 -6.73
C SER A 89 24.75 -49.63 -6.58
#